data_AF-A0A3D3UT04-F1
#
_entry.id   AF-A0A3D3UT04-F1
#
_cell.length_a   1.000
_cell.length_b   1.000
_cell.length_c   1.000
_cell.angle_alpha   90.00
_cell.angle_beta   90.00
_cell.angle_gamma   90.00
#
_symmetry.space_group_name_H-M   'P 1'
#
loop_
_entity.id
_entity.type
_entity.pdbx_description
1 polymer ?
#
loop_
_entity_poly.entity_id
_entity_poly.type
_entity_poly.pdbx_seq_one_letter_code
_entity_poly.pdbx_strand_id
1 'polypeptide(L)'
;MRKSVIYLLMGTVTLVAIVTAGILVVRYKSEPEPENLSALYRDGAKYDTLTIRYPLDETLFPPEIIPPTFEWEDSNSKSNIWLLSIKFQDGKAPMNIVTNESMWTPRQQQWEAIKKRSLEREAEVIIVGISRRITTKILSTGQILIRTSKDPVGAPLFYREVNLPFIDAVKDPSHIRWRFGAVSSPEQPPVV
;
A
#
# COMPACT_ATOMS: atom_id res chain seq x y z
N MET A 1 -8.68 -14.30 60.36
CA MET A 1 -9.27 -13.24 59.50
C MET A 1 -8.27 -12.53 58.58
N ARG A 2 -6.98 -12.38 58.95
CA ARG A 2 -5.99 -11.60 58.17
C ARG A 2 -5.55 -12.22 56.83
N LYS A 3 -5.58 -13.55 56.68
CA LYS A 3 -5.15 -14.24 55.45
C LYS A 3 -6.19 -14.20 54.32
N SER A 4 -7.49 -14.32 54.62
CA SER A 4 -8.56 -14.22 53.60
C SER A 4 -8.64 -12.84 52.94
N VAL A 5 -8.38 -11.76 53.70
CA VAL A 5 -8.34 -10.40 53.16
C VAL A 5 -7.17 -10.22 52.18
N ILE A 6 -6.03 -10.85 52.46
CA ILE A 6 -4.84 -10.82 51.58
C ILE A 6 -5.10 -11.57 50.26
N TYR A 7 -5.72 -12.75 50.30
CA TYR A 7 -6.06 -13.49 49.07
C TYR A 7 -7.08 -12.76 48.20
N LEU A 8 -8.04 -12.06 48.81
CA LEU A 8 -9.05 -11.28 48.09
C LEU A 8 -8.46 -9.99 47.45
N LEU A 9 -7.52 -9.33 48.14
CA LEU A 9 -6.73 -8.23 47.59
C LEU A 9 -5.79 -8.68 46.47
N MET A 10 -5.15 -9.85 46.59
CA MET A 10 -4.24 -10.37 45.57
C MET A 10 -5.00 -10.80 44.30
N GLY A 11 -6.19 -11.39 44.46
CA GLY A 11 -7.07 -11.75 43.35
C GLY A 11 -7.57 -10.54 42.54
N THR A 12 -7.90 -9.44 43.22
CA THR A 12 -8.35 -8.19 42.56
C THR A 12 -7.21 -7.47 41.82
N VAL A 13 -6.00 -7.41 42.38
CA VAL A 13 -4.83 -6.82 41.70
C VAL A 13 -4.48 -7.60 40.43
N THR A 14 -4.52 -8.93 40.49
CA THR A 14 -4.21 -9.78 39.33
C THR A 14 -5.26 -9.60 38.22
N LEU A 15 -6.54 -9.52 38.57
CA LEU A 15 -7.63 -9.28 37.62
C LEU A 15 -7.49 -7.90 36.95
N VAL A 16 -7.20 -6.85 37.72
CA VAL A 16 -7.00 -5.50 37.19
C VAL A 16 -5.79 -5.44 36.25
N ALA A 17 -4.69 -6.13 36.59
CA ALA A 17 -3.50 -6.21 35.73
C ALA A 17 -3.79 -6.94 34.41
N ILE A 18 -4.55 -8.04 34.44
CA ILE A 18 -4.96 -8.76 33.23
C ILE A 18 -5.90 -7.91 32.37
N VAL A 19 -6.86 -7.21 32.98
CA VAL A 19 -7.78 -6.32 32.25
C VAL A 19 -7.03 -5.14 31.63
N THR A 20 -6.13 -4.49 32.37
CA THR A 20 -5.31 -3.39 31.83
C THR A 20 -4.34 -3.85 30.76
N ALA A 21 -3.69 -5.00 30.92
CA ALA A 21 -2.87 -5.61 29.87
C ALA A 21 -3.71 -5.97 28.64
N GLY A 22 -4.89 -6.56 28.84
CA GLY A 22 -5.84 -6.88 27.77
C GLY A 22 -6.28 -5.63 27.01
N ILE A 23 -6.66 -4.57 27.72
CA ILE A 23 -7.03 -3.27 27.13
C ILE A 23 -5.84 -2.65 26.38
N LEU A 24 -4.62 -2.72 26.92
CA LEU A 24 -3.40 -2.24 26.26
C LEU A 24 -3.11 -3.03 24.98
N VAL A 25 -3.23 -4.35 25.00
CA VAL A 25 -3.01 -5.20 23.82
C VAL A 25 -4.09 -4.97 22.76
N VAL A 26 -5.36 -4.83 23.16
CA VAL A 26 -6.46 -4.51 22.22
C VAL A 26 -6.25 -3.13 21.60
N ARG A 27 -5.86 -2.11 22.37
CA ARG A 27 -5.53 -0.78 21.83
C ARG A 27 -4.31 -0.79 20.92
N TYR A 28 -3.30 -1.59 21.26
CA TYR A 28 -2.10 -1.72 20.44
C TYR A 28 -2.39 -2.43 19.11
N LYS A 29 -3.29 -3.42 19.11
CA LYS A 29 -3.68 -4.18 17.91
C LYS A 29 -4.78 -3.53 17.08
N SER A 30 -5.49 -2.53 17.58
CA SER A 30 -6.55 -1.88 16.80
C SER A 30 -5.93 -1.17 15.61
N GLU A 31 -6.06 -1.71 14.40
CA GLU A 31 -5.70 -1.01 13.17
C GLU A 31 -6.47 0.31 13.12
N PRO A 32 -5.79 1.43 12.79
CA PRO A 32 -6.48 2.71 12.75
C PRO A 32 -7.48 2.69 11.60
N GLU A 33 -8.74 2.97 11.93
CA GLU A 33 -9.81 2.99 10.94
C GLU A 33 -9.49 4.05 9.86
N PRO A 34 -9.52 3.71 8.56
CA PRO A 34 -9.05 4.59 7.50
C PRO A 34 -9.80 5.94 7.46
N GLU A 35 -11.08 5.93 7.85
CA GLU A 35 -11.92 7.13 7.89
C GLU A 35 -11.37 8.18 8.86
N ASN A 36 -10.98 7.76 10.06
CA ASN A 36 -10.41 8.65 11.08
C ASN A 36 -9.07 9.25 10.67
N LEU A 37 -8.26 8.52 9.91
CA LEU A 37 -6.98 9.02 9.40
C LEU A 37 -7.16 10.01 8.24
N SER A 38 -8.10 9.71 7.34
CA SER A 38 -8.40 10.58 6.21
C SER A 38 -8.90 11.95 6.66
N ALA A 39 -9.65 12.03 7.77
CA ALA A 39 -10.14 13.28 8.35
C ALA A 39 -9.02 14.18 8.91
N LEU A 40 -7.85 13.63 9.23
CA LEU A 40 -6.71 14.41 9.74
C LEU A 40 -5.95 15.11 8.61
N TYR A 41 -6.05 14.59 7.38
CA TYR A 41 -5.40 15.15 6.21
C TYR A 41 -6.07 16.45 5.81
N ARG A 42 -5.26 17.50 5.66
CA ARG A 42 -5.71 18.83 5.23
C ARG A 42 -5.00 19.18 3.94
N ASP A 43 -5.78 19.35 2.89
CA ASP A 43 -5.28 19.84 1.61
C ASP A 43 -4.62 21.22 1.79
N GLY A 44 -3.47 21.43 1.14
CA GLY A 44 -2.66 22.64 1.26
C GLY A 44 -1.88 22.84 2.57
N ALA A 45 -1.96 21.91 3.54
CA ALA A 45 -1.08 21.94 4.71
C ALA A 45 0.36 21.52 4.33
N LYS A 46 1.36 22.05 5.06
CA LYS A 46 2.76 21.68 4.84
C LYS A 46 3.09 20.35 5.52
N TYR A 47 3.50 19.38 4.72
CA TYR A 47 3.99 18.07 5.13
C TYR A 47 5.39 17.83 4.52
N ASP A 48 6.15 16.91 5.11
CA ASP A 48 7.41 16.45 4.51
C ASP A 48 7.13 15.67 3.21
N THR A 49 8.15 15.54 2.36
CA THR A 49 7.99 14.87 1.06
C THR A 49 8.08 13.35 1.21
N LEU A 50 7.08 12.67 0.64
CA LEU A 50 7.08 11.23 0.37
C LEU A 50 7.06 11.04 -1.15
N THR A 51 7.99 10.24 -1.67
CA THR A 51 8.14 10.01 -3.11
C THR A 51 7.48 8.70 -3.51
N ILE A 52 6.48 8.76 -4.37
CA ILE A 52 5.87 7.54 -4.95
C ILE A 52 6.80 7.06 -6.07
N ARG A 53 7.36 5.86 -5.91
CA ARG A 53 8.34 5.26 -6.82
C ARG A 53 7.66 4.52 -7.97
N TYR A 54 6.53 3.88 -7.69
CA TYR A 54 5.70 3.24 -8.69
C TYR A 54 4.25 3.13 -8.19
N PRO A 55 3.23 3.26 -9.06
CA PRO A 55 3.32 3.81 -10.41
C PRO A 55 3.84 5.24 -10.41
N LEU A 56 4.33 5.69 -11.57
CA LEU A 56 4.77 7.07 -11.75
C LEU A 56 3.57 7.99 -11.94
N ASP A 57 3.79 9.28 -11.80
CA ASP A 57 2.76 10.27 -12.11
C ASP A 57 2.27 10.14 -13.55
N GLU A 58 0.98 10.37 -13.73
CA GLU A 58 0.24 10.25 -15.00
C GLU A 58 0.24 8.84 -15.63
N THR A 59 0.51 7.78 -14.86
CA THR A 59 0.50 6.41 -15.38
C THR A 59 -0.86 6.04 -15.99
N LEU A 60 -0.82 5.50 -17.22
CA LEU A 60 -1.97 4.95 -17.94
C LEU A 60 -1.90 3.41 -17.93
N PHE A 61 -2.89 2.78 -17.29
CA PHE A 61 -3.01 1.33 -17.21
C PHE A 61 -3.92 0.77 -18.29
N PRO A 62 -3.55 -0.30 -19.01
CA PRO A 62 -4.48 -0.99 -19.90
C PRO A 62 -5.51 -1.83 -19.09
N PRO A 63 -6.69 -2.12 -19.65
CA PRO A 63 -7.80 -2.76 -18.94
C PRO A 63 -7.47 -4.18 -18.44
N GLU A 64 -6.63 -4.91 -19.13
CA GLU A 64 -6.26 -6.30 -18.81
C GLU A 64 -5.06 -6.42 -17.86
N ILE A 65 -4.38 -5.33 -17.51
CA ILE A 65 -3.19 -5.39 -16.65
C ILE A 65 -3.53 -5.95 -15.27
N ILE A 66 -2.63 -6.77 -14.75
CA ILE A 66 -2.68 -7.27 -13.38
C ILE A 66 -2.50 -6.12 -12.36
N PRO A 67 -2.88 -6.31 -11.09
CA PRO A 67 -2.68 -5.31 -10.05
C PRO A 67 -1.19 -4.95 -9.90
N PRO A 68 -0.81 -3.66 -10.03
CA PRO A 68 0.56 -3.21 -9.76
C PRO A 68 0.82 -3.16 -8.24
N THR A 69 2.07 -3.29 -7.83
CA THR A 69 2.49 -2.96 -6.46
C THR A 69 2.76 -1.47 -6.38
N PHE A 70 1.97 -0.71 -5.63
CA PHE A 70 2.30 0.68 -5.31
C PHE A 70 3.51 0.67 -4.37
N GLU A 71 4.53 1.47 -4.66
CA GLU A 71 5.78 1.55 -3.91
C GLU A 71 6.12 3.02 -3.67
N TRP A 72 6.57 3.33 -2.46
CA TRP A 72 6.96 4.68 -2.10
C TRP A 72 8.13 4.69 -1.13
N GLU A 73 8.78 5.85 -1.05
CA GLU A 73 9.86 6.13 -0.12
C GLU A 73 9.49 7.36 0.70
N ASP A 74 9.53 7.20 2.02
CA ASP A 74 9.23 8.27 2.95
C ASP A 74 10.53 8.76 3.59
N SER A 75 10.87 10.02 3.35
CA SER A 75 12.07 10.63 3.94
C SER A 75 11.96 10.84 5.45
N ASN A 76 10.75 10.80 6.00
CA ASN A 76 10.52 10.98 7.43
C ASN A 76 10.54 9.63 8.17
N SER A 77 11.67 9.35 8.84
CA SER A 77 11.87 8.13 9.64
C SER A 77 10.95 7.94 10.84
N LYS A 78 10.09 8.93 11.16
CA LYS A 78 9.10 8.84 12.25
C LYS A 78 7.74 8.30 11.76
N SER A 79 7.52 8.22 10.46
CA SER A 79 6.38 7.53 9.87
C SER A 79 6.48 6.03 10.16
N ASN A 80 5.42 5.44 10.70
CA ASN A 80 5.35 4.01 10.99
C ASN A 80 4.06 3.35 10.47
N ILE A 81 3.17 4.14 9.87
CA ILE A 81 1.93 3.73 9.21
C ILE A 81 1.72 4.64 8.01
N TRP A 82 1.18 4.11 6.93
CA TRP A 82 0.79 4.87 5.76
C TRP A 82 -0.70 4.69 5.47
N LEU A 83 -1.36 5.80 5.11
CA LEU A 83 -2.70 5.81 4.53
C LEU A 83 -2.55 6.07 3.03
N LEU A 84 -2.97 5.11 2.22
CA LEU A 84 -3.26 5.33 0.80
C LEU A 84 -4.71 5.76 0.65
N SER A 85 -4.95 6.84 -0.10
CA SER A 85 -6.28 7.28 -0.49
C SER A 85 -6.32 7.46 -2.01
N ILE A 86 -7.24 6.76 -2.66
CA ILE A 86 -7.51 6.91 -4.09
C ILE A 86 -8.84 7.63 -4.25
N LYS A 87 -8.79 8.88 -4.69
CA LYS A 87 -9.96 9.70 -4.99
C LYS A 87 -10.29 9.58 -6.48
N PHE A 88 -11.57 9.46 -6.78
CA PHE A 88 -12.06 9.25 -8.14
C PHE A 88 -12.98 10.39 -8.55
N GLN A 89 -13.05 10.69 -9.85
CA GLN A 89 -13.95 11.69 -10.41
C GLN A 89 -15.40 11.18 -10.58
N ASP A 90 -15.79 10.11 -9.89
CA ASP A 90 -17.11 9.49 -9.98
C ASP A 90 -18.10 9.96 -8.89
N GLY A 91 -17.68 10.89 -8.03
CA GLY A 91 -18.48 11.45 -6.94
C GLY A 91 -18.72 10.50 -5.76
N LYS A 92 -18.15 9.29 -5.78
CA LYS A 92 -18.25 8.34 -4.67
C LYS A 92 -17.08 8.52 -3.70
N ALA A 93 -17.21 7.91 -2.53
CA ALA A 93 -16.17 7.93 -1.51
C ALA A 93 -14.81 7.42 -2.05
N PRO A 94 -13.69 7.99 -1.57
CA PRO A 94 -12.36 7.50 -1.92
C PRO A 94 -12.16 6.06 -1.44
N MET A 95 -11.27 5.33 -2.10
CA MET A 95 -10.78 4.05 -1.60
C MET A 95 -9.61 4.30 -0.65
N ASN A 96 -9.75 3.89 0.61
CA ASN A 96 -8.73 4.11 1.63
C ASN A 96 -8.12 2.78 2.08
N ILE A 97 -6.79 2.74 2.21
CA ILE A 97 -6.01 1.58 2.62
C ILE A 97 -4.99 2.01 3.65
N VAL A 98 -4.86 1.23 4.73
CA VAL A 98 -3.85 1.45 5.76
C VAL A 98 -2.85 0.30 5.72
N THR A 99 -1.56 0.63 5.78
CA THR A 99 -0.48 -0.36 5.81
C THR A 99 0.67 0.14 6.69
N ASN A 100 1.49 -0.78 7.20
CA ASN A 100 2.75 -0.52 7.88
C ASN A 100 3.96 -0.87 7.01
N GLU A 101 3.74 -1.16 5.74
CA GLU A 101 4.78 -1.38 4.73
C GLU A 101 4.80 -0.19 3.76
N SER A 102 5.97 0.11 3.18
CA SER A 102 6.14 1.15 2.17
C SER A 102 5.74 0.68 0.75
N MET A 103 4.92 -0.36 0.69
CA MET A 103 4.38 -0.92 -0.54
C MET A 103 2.98 -1.49 -0.31
N TRP A 104 2.19 -1.56 -1.37
CA TRP A 104 0.87 -2.17 -1.35
C TRP A 104 0.46 -2.66 -2.74
N THR A 105 0.15 -3.96 -2.84
CA THR A 105 -0.50 -4.52 -4.03
C THR A 105 -2.02 -4.60 -3.79
N PRO A 106 -2.87 -3.96 -4.60
CA PRO A 106 -4.31 -4.08 -4.50
C PRO A 106 -4.75 -5.54 -4.68
N ARG A 107 -5.72 -5.99 -3.89
CA ARG A 107 -6.41 -7.26 -4.17
C ARG A 107 -7.14 -7.16 -5.49
N GLN A 108 -7.38 -8.29 -6.16
CA GLN A 108 -8.04 -8.31 -7.47
C GLN A 108 -9.34 -7.49 -7.50
N GLN A 109 -10.21 -7.65 -6.49
CA GLN A 109 -11.47 -6.89 -6.41
C GLN A 109 -11.26 -5.38 -6.27
N GLN A 110 -10.23 -4.96 -5.53
CA GLN A 110 -9.86 -3.55 -5.38
C GLN A 110 -9.33 -3.01 -6.71
N TRP A 111 -8.49 -3.79 -7.40
CA TRP A 111 -7.93 -3.39 -8.68
C TRP A 111 -8.99 -3.23 -9.77
N GLU A 112 -9.93 -4.18 -9.88
CA GLU A 112 -11.07 -4.05 -10.80
C GLU A 112 -11.93 -2.82 -10.48
N ALA A 113 -12.13 -2.53 -9.19
CA ALA A 113 -12.84 -1.32 -8.78
C ALA A 113 -12.07 -0.04 -9.14
N ILE A 114 -10.75 -0.01 -8.95
CA ILE A 114 -9.89 1.11 -9.36
C ILE A 114 -10.01 1.30 -10.87
N LYS A 115 -9.69 0.27 -11.67
CA LYS A 115 -9.75 0.32 -13.13
C LYS A 115 -11.10 0.82 -13.66
N LYS A 116 -12.20 0.33 -13.09
CA LYS A 116 -13.55 0.74 -13.47
C LYS A 116 -13.84 2.21 -13.13
N ARG A 117 -13.38 2.69 -11.98
CA ARG A 117 -13.64 4.06 -11.50
C ARG A 117 -12.67 5.09 -12.09
N SER A 118 -11.54 4.65 -12.63
CA SER A 118 -10.54 5.46 -13.36
C SER A 118 -10.57 5.25 -14.88
N LEU A 119 -11.61 4.61 -15.44
CA LEU A 119 -11.73 4.40 -16.88
C LEU A 119 -11.88 5.75 -17.60
N GLU A 120 -10.89 6.09 -18.43
CA GLU A 120 -10.81 7.35 -19.20
C GLU A 120 -10.92 8.62 -18.33
N ARG A 121 -10.64 8.49 -17.02
CA ARG A 121 -10.74 9.56 -16.03
C ARG A 121 -9.62 9.44 -15.02
N GLU A 122 -9.22 10.56 -14.45
CA GLU A 122 -8.16 10.57 -13.45
C GLU A 122 -8.65 10.02 -12.12
N ALA A 123 -7.79 9.23 -11.50
CA ALA A 123 -7.84 8.91 -10.09
C ALA A 123 -6.59 9.47 -9.41
N GLU A 124 -6.81 10.28 -8.39
CA GLU A 124 -5.76 10.91 -7.60
C GLU A 124 -5.38 9.96 -6.47
N VAL A 125 -4.12 9.55 -6.44
CA VAL A 125 -3.55 8.69 -5.40
C VAL A 125 -2.75 9.57 -4.46
N ILE A 126 -3.12 9.58 -3.19
CA ILE A 126 -2.44 10.31 -2.13
C ILE A 126 -1.94 9.30 -1.11
N ILE A 127 -0.64 9.37 -0.79
CA ILE A 127 -0.02 8.55 0.26
C ILE A 127 0.41 9.46 1.39
N VAL A 128 -0.04 9.14 2.60
CA VAL A 128 0.20 9.95 3.79
C VAL A 128 1.00 9.14 4.79
N GLY A 129 2.19 9.61 5.16
CA GLY A 129 3.01 9.05 6.25
C GLY A 129 2.55 9.56 7.60
N ILE A 130 2.29 8.62 8.52
CA ILE A 130 1.67 8.89 9.82
C ILE A 130 2.59 8.36 10.92
N SER A 131 2.78 9.18 11.96
CA SER A 131 3.35 8.70 13.23
C SER A 131 2.22 8.36 14.18
N ARG A 132 2.13 7.08 14.54
CA ARG A 132 1.24 6.60 15.59
C ARG A 132 2.06 6.25 16.83
N ARG A 133 2.30 7.26 17.66
CA ARG A 133 2.89 7.11 19.00
C ARG A 133 1.87 7.56 20.05
N ILE A 134 2.15 8.64 20.77
CA ILE A 134 1.26 9.20 21.80
C ILE A 134 0.10 9.97 21.16
N THR A 135 0.35 10.62 20.02
CA THR A 135 -0.65 11.32 19.20
C THR A 135 -0.51 10.88 17.75
N THR A 136 -1.63 10.79 17.04
CA THR A 136 -1.65 10.53 15.60
C THR A 136 -1.34 11.83 14.88
N LYS A 137 -0.22 11.87 14.16
CA LYS A 137 0.20 13.05 13.39
C LYS A 137 0.56 12.65 11.97
N ILE A 138 0.04 13.41 11.00
CA ILE A 138 0.48 13.33 9.61
C ILE A 138 1.83 14.04 9.48
N LEU A 139 2.79 13.35 8.88
CA LEU A 139 4.17 13.80 8.78
C LEU A 139 4.56 14.12 7.35
N SER A 140 4.23 13.23 6.42
CA SER A 140 4.66 13.33 5.02
C SER A 140 3.51 13.02 4.07
N THR A 141 3.63 13.51 2.83
CA THR A 141 2.65 13.26 1.77
C THR A 141 3.33 13.09 0.42
N GLY A 142 2.75 12.24 -0.42
CA GLY A 142 3.07 12.10 -1.84
C GLY A 142 1.79 11.95 -2.64
N GLN A 143 1.81 12.41 -3.89
CA GLN A 143 0.64 12.42 -4.76
C GLN A 143 1.03 12.09 -6.19
N ILE A 144 0.18 11.32 -6.86
CA ILE A 144 0.23 11.07 -8.30
C ILE A 144 -1.19 11.00 -8.89
N LEU A 145 -1.28 11.13 -10.20
CA LEU A 145 -2.47 10.83 -10.99
C LEU A 145 -2.28 9.52 -11.74
N ILE A 146 -3.32 8.68 -11.74
CA ILE A 146 -3.37 7.47 -12.57
C ILE A 146 -4.69 7.42 -13.34
N ARG A 147 -4.71 6.66 -14.42
CA ARG A 147 -5.92 6.44 -15.23
C ARG A 147 -5.91 5.04 -15.85
N THR A 148 -7.08 4.60 -16.28
CA THR A 148 -7.23 3.34 -17.01
C THR A 148 -7.71 3.61 -18.42
N SER A 149 -6.98 3.06 -19.40
CA SER A 149 -7.35 3.09 -20.81
C SER A 149 -8.53 2.18 -21.08
N LYS A 150 -9.41 2.56 -22.01
CA LYS A 150 -10.36 1.64 -22.64
C LYS A 150 -9.70 0.70 -23.65
N ASP A 151 -8.54 1.10 -24.18
CA ASP A 151 -7.84 0.39 -25.24
C ASP A 151 -6.92 -0.69 -24.63
N PRO A 152 -7.12 -1.97 -25.00
CA PRO A 152 -6.27 -3.07 -24.53
C PRO A 152 -4.90 -3.04 -25.20
N VAL A 153 -3.90 -3.67 -24.56
CA VAL A 153 -2.67 -4.06 -25.25
C VAL A 153 -3.00 -5.10 -26.32
N GLY A 154 -3.89 -6.05 -26.00
CA GLY A 154 -4.47 -6.98 -26.96
C GLY A 154 -3.51 -8.03 -27.53
N ALA A 155 -2.25 -8.04 -27.08
CA ALA A 155 -1.22 -8.98 -27.52
C ALA A 155 -0.28 -9.38 -26.37
N PRO A 156 0.26 -10.62 -26.39
CA PRO A 156 1.35 -11.01 -25.50
C PRO A 156 2.65 -10.25 -25.79
N LEU A 157 3.50 -10.14 -24.78
CA LEU A 157 4.84 -9.60 -24.90
C LEU A 157 5.83 -10.73 -25.18
N PHE A 158 6.70 -10.51 -26.16
CA PHE A 158 7.88 -11.34 -26.41
C PHE A 158 9.14 -10.54 -26.11
N TYR A 159 9.94 -11.00 -25.15
CA TYR A 159 11.15 -10.28 -24.73
C TYR A 159 12.27 -11.24 -24.36
N ARG A 160 13.50 -10.73 -24.38
CA ARG A 160 14.68 -11.44 -23.87
C ARG A 160 14.96 -11.03 -22.42
N GLU A 161 15.15 -12.01 -21.56
CA GLU A 161 15.73 -11.87 -20.23
C GLU A 161 17.24 -12.00 -20.36
N VAL A 162 17.95 -10.93 -19.99
CA VAL A 162 19.41 -10.85 -20.07
C VAL A 162 19.95 -10.65 -18.66
N ASN A 163 20.88 -11.50 -18.24
CA ASN A 163 21.52 -11.39 -16.94
C ASN A 163 22.36 -10.12 -16.85
N LEU A 164 22.37 -9.53 -15.65
CA LEU A 164 23.27 -8.43 -15.31
C LEU A 164 24.57 -9.01 -14.69
N PRO A 165 25.74 -8.43 -14.97
CA PRO A 165 25.96 -7.29 -15.88
C PRO A 165 25.94 -7.72 -17.36
N PHE A 166 25.44 -6.85 -18.24
CA PHE A 166 25.27 -7.15 -19.67
C PHE A 166 26.56 -7.63 -20.37
N ILE A 167 27.73 -7.19 -19.91
CA ILE A 167 29.03 -7.57 -20.48
C ILE A 167 29.29 -9.08 -20.41
N ASP A 168 28.78 -9.76 -19.40
CA ASP A 168 28.96 -11.19 -19.25
C ASP A 168 27.99 -11.98 -20.12
N ALA A 169 26.76 -11.49 -20.27
CA ALA A 169 25.76 -12.08 -21.17
C ALA A 169 26.13 -11.98 -22.66
N VAL A 170 26.95 -11.00 -23.04
CA VAL A 170 27.48 -10.90 -24.42
C VAL A 170 28.57 -11.93 -24.67
N LYS A 171 29.42 -12.23 -23.67
CA LYS A 171 30.49 -13.22 -23.78
C LYS A 171 29.94 -14.64 -23.83
N ASP A 172 28.88 -14.90 -23.08
CA ASP A 172 28.17 -16.18 -23.08
C ASP A 172 26.65 -15.96 -23.22
N PRO A 173 26.12 -16.01 -24.45
CA PRO A 173 24.70 -15.81 -24.71
C PRO A 173 23.84 -17.02 -24.32
N SER A 174 24.43 -18.16 -23.91
CA SER A 174 23.67 -19.36 -23.53
C SER A 174 22.78 -19.15 -22.31
N HIS A 175 23.05 -18.12 -21.52
CA HIS A 175 22.27 -17.72 -20.36
C HIS A 175 21.12 -16.74 -20.68
N ILE A 176 21.00 -16.27 -21.93
CA ILE A 176 19.89 -15.43 -22.36
C ILE A 176 18.65 -16.31 -22.55
N ARG A 177 17.54 -15.90 -21.94
CA ARG A 177 16.26 -16.61 -22.04
C ARG A 177 15.26 -15.77 -22.82
N TRP A 178 14.49 -16.39 -23.69
CA TRP A 178 13.36 -15.72 -24.34
C TRP A 178 12.10 -16.01 -23.57
N ARG A 179 11.23 -15.02 -23.41
CA ARG A 179 9.98 -15.14 -22.68
C ARG A 179 8.82 -14.62 -23.49
N PHE A 180 7.70 -15.31 -23.38
CA PHE A 180 6.46 -15.00 -24.09
C PHE A 180 5.27 -15.09 -23.14
N GLY A 181 4.51 -14.02 -22.96
CA GLY A 181 3.37 -14.04 -22.05
C GLY A 181 2.49 -12.80 -22.12
N ALA A 182 1.24 -12.95 -21.69
CA ALA A 182 0.27 -11.86 -21.67
C ALA A 182 0.45 -10.95 -20.46
N VAL A 183 0.20 -9.65 -20.61
CA VAL A 183 0.22 -8.66 -19.52
C VAL A 183 -0.88 -8.89 -18.48
N SER A 184 -1.87 -9.72 -18.82
CA SER A 184 -2.95 -10.17 -17.93
C SER A 184 -2.57 -11.38 -17.09
N SER A 185 -1.40 -12.00 -17.33
CA SER A 185 -0.93 -13.13 -16.56
C SER A 185 -0.32 -12.65 -15.24
N PRO A 186 -0.77 -13.15 -14.07
CA PRO A 186 -0.11 -12.88 -12.80
C PRO A 186 1.21 -13.65 -12.65
N GLU A 187 1.39 -14.71 -13.43
CA GLU A 187 2.59 -15.54 -13.41
C GLU A 187 3.66 -14.99 -14.34
N GLN A 188 4.92 -15.23 -13.99
CA GLN A 188 6.05 -14.88 -14.82
C GLN A 188 5.92 -15.57 -16.19
N PRO A 189 6.05 -14.83 -17.31
CA PRO A 189 6.00 -15.42 -18.66
C PRO A 189 6.98 -16.59 -18.80
N PRO A 190 6.57 -17.77 -19.30
CA PRO A 190 7.45 -18.93 -19.44
C PRO A 190 8.62 -18.65 -20.39
N VAL A 191 9.68 -19.46 -20.25
CA VAL A 191 10.81 -19.47 -21.20
C VAL A 191 10.40 -20.25 -22.45
N VAL A 192 10.68 -19.69 -23.63
CA VAL A 192 10.39 -20.29 -24.95
C VAL A 192 11.64 -20.48 -25.79
#